data_AF-A0A6G3LQR4-F1
#
_entry.id   AF-A0A6G3LQR4-F1
#
_cell.length_a   1.000
_cell.length_b   1.000
_cell.length_c   1.000
_cell.angle_alpha   90.00
_cell.angle_beta   90.00
_cell.angle_gamma   90.00
#
_symmetry.space_group_name_H-M   'P 1'
#
loop_
_entity.id
_entity.type
_entity.pdbx_description
1 polymer ?
#
loop_
_entity_poly.entity_id
_entity_poly.type
_entity_poly.pdbx_seq_one_letter_code
_entity_poly.pdbx_strand_id
1 'polypeptide(L)'
;ADPREAWVLETVGKHWVAERVKDVRTISNALSIGEKWDLSSDGLEEYMKQRNCGKSFKDCFSDRVYTWVSKGRDRQQYTQKQLENNLGKIDFFLVARIMRSHSHEPYDPSSGSNRDICMHAGGFTRLSQTASSMIALLFEDAPLVFATGTSLPCISMYKPVFLNAGLPDLGPKPASAYDGGQSIWWRHEMLARKLVYNYTRYAPRIAGELQSLERDYYEKALEAREGYLQGNIDAEALKKLTAEAFERASTIEEKYIREIDKGRSFNVPYMLYWRKTNKKANI
;
A
#
# COMPACT_ATOMS: atom_id res chain seq x y z
N ALA A 1 11.11 12.50 2.35
CA ALA A 1 10.41 13.60 1.68
C ALA A 1 9.85 14.50 2.74
N ASP A 2 9.84 15.78 2.47
CA ASP A 2 9.24 16.84 3.27
C ASP A 2 8.40 17.73 2.31
N PRO A 3 7.80 18.85 2.78
CA PRO A 3 7.00 19.73 1.93
C PRO A 3 7.75 20.37 0.75
N ARG A 4 9.08 20.36 0.76
CA ARG A 4 9.93 21.08 -0.21
C ARG A 4 10.68 20.15 -1.15
N GLU A 5 11.01 18.95 -0.69
CA GLU A 5 11.75 17.99 -1.51
C GLU A 5 11.49 16.52 -1.16
N ALA A 6 11.75 15.67 -2.15
CA ALA A 6 11.74 14.23 -2.00
C ALA A 6 13.03 13.64 -2.54
N TRP A 7 13.42 12.50 -1.97
CA TRP A 7 14.64 11.78 -2.28
C TRP A 7 14.34 10.29 -2.35
N VAL A 8 14.98 9.60 -3.28
CA VAL A 8 15.04 8.13 -3.30
C VAL A 8 16.43 7.71 -2.84
N LEU A 9 16.47 6.84 -1.82
CA LEU A 9 17.69 6.24 -1.30
C LEU A 9 17.68 4.74 -1.63
N GLU A 10 18.74 4.23 -2.25
CA GLU A 10 18.95 2.81 -2.50
C GLU A 10 20.22 2.32 -1.82
N THR A 11 20.16 1.17 -1.15
CA THR A 11 21.23 0.67 -0.27
C THR A 11 21.70 -0.72 -0.67
N VAL A 12 22.99 -0.99 -0.53
CA VAL A 12 23.63 -2.30 -0.69
C VAL A 12 24.65 -2.50 0.45
N GLY A 13 24.29 -3.31 1.44
CA GLY A 13 25.09 -3.46 2.65
C GLY A 13 25.27 -2.09 3.34
N LYS A 14 26.52 -1.66 3.51
CA LYS A 14 26.86 -0.34 4.08
C LYS A 14 26.88 0.81 3.06
N HIS A 15 26.83 0.48 1.77
CA HIS A 15 26.91 1.47 0.69
C HIS A 15 25.52 1.92 0.25
N TRP A 16 25.41 3.17 -0.22
CA TRP A 16 24.14 3.73 -0.67
C TRP A 16 24.35 4.81 -1.73
N VAL A 17 23.30 5.05 -2.52
CA VAL A 17 23.15 6.18 -3.43
C VAL A 17 21.81 6.85 -3.20
N ALA A 18 21.75 8.17 -3.36
CA ALA A 18 20.52 8.93 -3.28
C ALA A 18 20.33 9.84 -4.50
N GLU A 19 19.09 9.91 -4.97
CA GLU A 19 18.65 10.74 -6.10
C GLU A 19 17.56 11.69 -5.60
N ARG A 20 17.72 12.99 -5.88
CA ARG A 20 16.71 14.00 -5.61
C ARG A 20 15.60 13.89 -6.65
N VAL A 21 14.36 13.80 -6.18
CA VAL A 21 13.18 13.74 -7.04
C VAL A 21 12.90 15.14 -7.59
N LYS A 22 12.77 15.24 -8.92
CA LYS A 22 12.46 16.51 -9.62
C LYS A 22 10.97 16.68 -9.88
N ASP A 23 10.35 15.71 -10.56
CA ASP A 23 8.92 15.74 -10.89
C ASP A 23 8.19 14.60 -10.16
N VAL A 24 8.35 13.38 -10.65
CA VAL A 24 7.74 12.17 -10.10
C VAL A 24 8.74 11.03 -10.10
N ARG A 25 8.72 10.23 -9.03
CA ARG A 25 9.59 9.07 -8.91
C ARG A 25 8.88 7.96 -8.16
N THR A 26 8.99 6.76 -8.69
CA THR A 26 8.44 5.54 -8.08
C THR A 26 9.54 4.51 -7.88
N ILE A 27 9.42 3.70 -6.82
CA ILE A 27 10.31 2.57 -6.56
C ILE A 27 9.49 1.29 -6.38
N SER A 28 10.17 0.15 -6.49
CA SER A 28 9.60 -1.16 -6.16
C SER A 28 10.71 -2.05 -5.62
N ASN A 29 10.45 -3.36 -5.50
CA ASN A 29 11.44 -4.34 -5.04
C ASN A 29 12.49 -4.66 -6.12
N ALA A 30 13.18 -3.62 -6.61
CA ALA A 30 14.27 -3.65 -7.58
C ALA A 30 15.07 -2.35 -7.49
N LEU A 31 16.41 -2.42 -7.54
CA LEU A 31 17.25 -1.24 -7.67
C LEU A 31 16.96 -0.53 -9.00
N SER A 32 16.97 0.80 -8.96
CA SER A 32 16.53 1.66 -10.06
C SER A 32 17.46 2.84 -10.32
N ILE A 33 18.29 3.25 -9.36
CA ILE A 33 19.28 4.32 -9.55
C ILE A 33 20.45 3.78 -10.40
N GLY A 34 20.69 4.44 -11.54
CA GLY A 34 21.69 4.02 -12.53
C GLY A 34 23.07 4.62 -12.28
N GLU A 35 23.62 5.29 -13.29
CA GLU A 35 24.94 5.94 -13.24
C GLU A 35 24.93 7.34 -12.64
N LYS A 36 23.75 7.93 -12.46
CA LYS A 36 23.59 9.29 -11.96
C LYS A 36 22.87 9.23 -10.63
N TRP A 37 23.51 9.81 -9.62
CA TRP A 37 22.98 10.03 -8.28
C TRP A 37 23.52 11.38 -7.79
N ASP A 38 22.82 11.98 -6.85
CA ASP A 38 23.20 13.28 -6.29
C ASP A 38 24.09 13.11 -5.05
N LEU A 39 23.90 12.03 -4.29
CA LEU A 39 24.68 11.69 -3.09
C LEU A 39 25.04 10.20 -3.06
N SER A 40 26.13 9.85 -2.40
CA SER A 40 26.53 8.46 -2.16
C SER A 40 27.33 8.29 -0.87
N SER A 41 27.41 7.06 -0.38
CA SER A 41 28.31 6.69 0.72
C SER A 41 29.77 6.78 0.31
N ASP A 42 30.64 7.16 1.25
CA ASP A 42 32.09 7.13 1.06
C ASP A 42 32.59 5.75 0.59
N GLY A 43 33.55 5.77 -0.34
CA GLY A 43 34.18 4.56 -0.87
C GLY A 43 33.31 3.69 -1.79
N LEU A 44 32.09 4.12 -2.14
CA LEU A 44 31.23 3.37 -3.06
C LEU A 44 31.90 3.10 -4.41
N GLU A 45 32.46 4.13 -5.05
CA GLU A 45 33.07 3.99 -6.38
C GLU A 45 34.25 3.02 -6.35
N GLU A 46 35.05 3.07 -5.30
CA GLU A 46 36.18 2.15 -5.10
C GLU A 46 35.68 0.72 -4.88
N TYR A 47 34.62 0.53 -4.08
CA TYR A 47 33.98 -0.76 -3.89
C TYR A 47 33.42 -1.33 -5.22
N MET A 48 32.81 -0.49 -6.07
CA MET A 48 32.32 -0.88 -7.39
C MET A 48 33.47 -1.26 -8.34
N LYS A 49 34.56 -0.49 -8.33
CA LYS A 49 35.79 -0.80 -9.10
C LYS A 49 36.39 -2.15 -8.68
N GLN A 50 36.51 -2.40 -7.38
CA GLN A 50 37.04 -3.67 -6.85
C GLN A 50 36.17 -4.87 -7.24
N ARG A 51 34.85 -4.67 -7.35
CA ARG A 51 33.91 -5.69 -7.82
C ARG A 51 33.93 -5.87 -9.35
N ASN A 52 34.72 -5.06 -10.06
CA ASN A 52 34.79 -5.02 -11.51
C ASN A 52 33.42 -4.88 -12.18
N CYS A 53 32.55 -4.04 -11.61
CA CYS A 53 31.26 -3.69 -12.19
C CYS A 53 31.30 -2.29 -12.81
N GLY A 54 30.42 -2.02 -13.78
CA GLY A 54 30.34 -0.71 -14.44
C GLY A 54 29.89 0.42 -13.50
N LYS A 55 29.72 1.63 -14.04
CA LYS A 55 29.38 2.84 -13.27
C LYS A 55 27.93 2.88 -12.74
N SER A 56 27.07 1.98 -13.21
CA SER A 56 25.65 1.96 -12.85
C SER A 56 25.43 1.21 -11.54
N PHE A 57 24.89 1.89 -10.53
CA PHE A 57 24.65 1.30 -9.20
C PHE A 57 23.68 0.12 -9.29
N LYS A 58 22.53 0.30 -9.94
CA LYS A 58 21.57 -0.79 -10.15
C LYS A 58 22.20 -1.95 -10.92
N ASP A 59 23.01 -1.71 -11.95
CA ASP A 59 23.50 -2.81 -12.79
C ASP A 59 24.64 -3.57 -12.08
N CYS A 60 25.40 -2.89 -11.22
CA CYS A 60 26.41 -3.51 -10.38
C CYS A 60 25.81 -4.42 -9.29
N PHE A 61 24.69 -4.01 -8.69
CA PHE A 61 24.19 -4.64 -7.47
C PHE A 61 22.82 -5.32 -7.59
N SER A 62 22.09 -5.16 -8.70
CA SER A 62 20.80 -5.84 -8.88
C SER A 62 20.99 -7.35 -8.95
N ASP A 63 20.34 -8.06 -8.04
CA ASP A 63 20.10 -9.50 -8.23
C ASP A 63 19.07 -9.69 -9.34
N ARG A 64 19.54 -10.15 -10.51
CA ARG A 64 18.70 -10.35 -11.71
C ARG A 64 17.61 -11.40 -11.49
N VAL A 65 17.87 -12.42 -10.67
CA VAL A 65 16.92 -13.52 -10.41
C VAL A 65 15.83 -13.04 -9.45
N TYR A 66 16.22 -12.46 -8.32
CA TYR A 66 15.27 -11.90 -7.35
C TYR A 66 14.38 -10.82 -7.99
N THR A 67 14.98 -9.92 -8.76
CA THR A 67 14.26 -8.84 -9.45
C THR A 67 13.27 -9.36 -10.49
N TRP A 68 13.61 -10.46 -11.18
CA TRP A 68 12.72 -11.06 -12.17
C TRP A 68 11.54 -11.79 -11.54
N VAL A 69 11.74 -12.45 -10.39
CA VAL A 69 10.68 -13.15 -9.65
C VAL A 69 9.75 -12.16 -8.94
N SER A 70 10.30 -11.09 -8.35
CA SER A 70 9.53 -10.06 -7.63
C SER A 70 8.68 -9.18 -8.54
N LYS A 71 8.98 -9.17 -9.86
CA LYS A 71 8.38 -8.29 -10.87
C LYS A 71 8.44 -6.81 -10.47
N GLY A 72 9.42 -6.43 -9.65
CA GLY A 72 9.58 -5.06 -9.16
C GLY A 72 9.76 -4.04 -10.29
N ARG A 73 10.53 -4.40 -11.33
CA ARG A 73 10.72 -3.53 -12.51
C ARG A 73 9.42 -3.30 -13.28
N ASP A 74 8.59 -4.34 -13.47
CA ASP A 74 7.29 -4.20 -14.14
C ASP A 74 6.37 -3.25 -13.36
N ARG A 75 6.31 -3.40 -12.03
CA ARG A 75 5.51 -2.53 -11.14
C ARG A 75 6.02 -1.09 -11.13
N GLN A 76 7.33 -0.90 -11.06
CA GLN A 76 7.95 0.42 -11.10
C GLN A 76 7.68 1.08 -12.45
N GLN A 77 7.86 0.38 -13.57
CA GLN A 77 7.58 0.93 -14.90
C GLN A 77 6.11 1.33 -15.06
N TYR A 78 5.18 0.48 -14.59
CA TYR A 78 3.76 0.79 -14.62
C TYR A 78 3.45 2.05 -13.81
N THR A 79 3.85 2.10 -12.54
CA THR A 79 3.56 3.24 -11.65
C THR A 79 4.22 4.53 -12.12
N GLN A 80 5.48 4.46 -12.55
CA GLN A 80 6.20 5.60 -13.12
C GLN A 80 5.45 6.17 -14.33
N LYS A 81 5.07 5.31 -15.29
CA LYS A 81 4.31 5.73 -16.48
C LYS A 81 2.96 6.34 -16.13
N GLN A 82 2.27 5.82 -15.12
CA GLN A 82 0.99 6.40 -14.67
C GLN A 82 1.18 7.81 -14.12
N LEU A 83 2.24 8.07 -13.35
CA LEU A 83 2.52 9.41 -12.82
C LEU A 83 3.00 10.37 -13.92
N GLU A 84 3.92 9.92 -14.79
CA GLU A 84 4.45 10.73 -15.91
C GLU A 84 3.34 11.16 -16.87
N ASN A 85 2.42 10.26 -17.21
CA ASN A 85 1.29 10.57 -18.10
C ASN A 85 0.26 11.53 -17.48
N ASN A 86 0.32 11.76 -16.17
CA ASN A 86 -0.63 12.61 -15.44
C ASN A 86 0.07 13.78 -14.73
N LEU A 87 1.27 14.16 -15.14
CA LEU A 87 1.97 15.34 -14.61
C LEU A 87 1.06 16.58 -14.64
N GLY A 88 1.07 17.35 -13.55
CA GLY A 88 0.19 18.50 -13.34
C GLY A 88 -1.27 18.15 -12.99
N LYS A 89 -1.65 16.87 -12.98
CA LYS A 89 -3.00 16.37 -12.63
C LYS A 89 -2.95 15.30 -11.54
N ILE A 90 -1.83 15.22 -10.81
CA ILE A 90 -1.65 14.22 -9.75
C ILE A 90 -2.38 14.69 -8.50
N ASP A 91 -3.44 13.98 -8.16
CA ASP A 91 -4.18 14.15 -6.91
C ASP A 91 -4.15 12.87 -6.07
N PHE A 92 -4.73 12.97 -4.87
CA PHE A 92 -4.88 11.84 -3.96
C PHE A 92 -5.56 10.63 -4.62
N PHE A 93 -6.65 10.86 -5.35
CA PHE A 93 -7.47 9.79 -5.90
C PHE A 93 -6.77 9.04 -7.05
N LEU A 94 -5.96 9.73 -7.84
CA LEU A 94 -5.11 9.10 -8.85
C LEU A 94 -4.08 8.19 -8.19
N VAL A 95 -3.37 8.67 -7.16
CA VAL A 95 -2.38 7.86 -6.43
C VAL A 95 -3.06 6.66 -5.79
N ALA A 96 -4.19 6.88 -5.11
CA ALA A 96 -4.97 5.81 -4.50
C ALA A 96 -5.44 4.78 -5.53
N ARG A 97 -5.86 5.20 -6.72
CA ARG A 97 -6.22 4.31 -7.83
C ARG A 97 -5.03 3.48 -8.32
N ILE A 98 -3.85 4.09 -8.47
CA ILE A 98 -2.61 3.38 -8.85
C ILE A 98 -2.26 2.34 -7.78
N MET A 99 -2.33 2.70 -6.50
CA MET A 99 -2.03 1.78 -5.40
C MET A 99 -3.02 0.60 -5.28
N ARG A 100 -4.20 0.73 -5.89
CA ARG A 100 -5.24 -0.30 -5.97
C ARG A 100 -5.16 -1.17 -7.21
N SER A 101 -4.35 -0.82 -8.21
CA SER A 101 -4.44 -1.44 -9.52
C SER A 101 -3.86 -2.84 -9.56
N HIS A 102 -4.42 -3.65 -10.45
CA HIS A 102 -3.92 -4.96 -10.83
C HIS A 102 -3.37 -4.94 -12.26
N SER A 103 -2.61 -5.96 -12.62
CA SER A 103 -1.97 -6.04 -13.95
C SER A 103 -2.94 -6.40 -15.09
N HIS A 104 -4.16 -6.81 -14.77
CA HIS A 104 -5.24 -7.05 -15.73
C HIS A 104 -6.61 -6.79 -15.09
N GLU A 105 -7.59 -6.47 -15.93
CA GLU A 105 -9.00 -6.33 -15.56
C GLU A 105 -9.89 -7.06 -16.58
N PRO A 106 -11.04 -7.65 -16.18
CA PRO A 106 -11.52 -7.78 -14.80
C PRO A 106 -10.61 -8.67 -13.94
N TYR A 107 -10.43 -8.32 -12.67
CA TYR A 107 -9.53 -9.02 -11.76
C TYR A 107 -10.16 -10.22 -11.02
N ASP A 108 -9.38 -11.29 -10.89
CA ASP A 108 -9.63 -12.44 -10.02
C ASP A 108 -8.32 -12.80 -9.28
N PRO A 109 -8.29 -12.81 -7.93
CA PRO A 109 -7.08 -13.10 -7.16
C PRO A 109 -6.45 -14.48 -7.43
N SER A 110 -7.24 -15.45 -7.90
CA SER A 110 -6.73 -16.78 -8.25
C SER A 110 -5.81 -16.75 -9.47
N SER A 111 -6.04 -15.82 -10.42
CA SER A 111 -5.19 -15.58 -11.60
C SER A 111 -4.25 -14.38 -11.46
N GLY A 112 -4.14 -13.78 -10.27
CA GLY A 112 -3.32 -12.59 -10.03
C GLY A 112 -1.82 -12.74 -10.35
N SER A 113 -1.07 -11.67 -10.18
CA SER A 113 0.33 -11.59 -10.61
C SER A 113 1.22 -10.86 -9.61
N ASN A 114 2.50 -11.22 -9.53
CA ASN A 114 3.49 -10.39 -8.82
C ASN A 114 3.67 -9.00 -9.50
N ARG A 115 3.10 -8.79 -10.70
CA ARG A 115 3.02 -7.49 -11.37
C ARG A 115 1.91 -6.59 -10.82
N ASP A 116 0.99 -7.11 -10.00
CA ASP A 116 -0.09 -6.32 -9.42
C ASP A 116 0.47 -5.30 -8.42
N ILE A 117 -0.05 -4.08 -8.42
CA ILE A 117 0.32 -3.07 -7.41
C ILE A 117 -0.36 -3.41 -6.09
N CYS A 118 -1.67 -3.65 -6.13
CA CYS A 118 -2.38 -4.33 -5.05
C CYS A 118 -2.17 -5.83 -5.16
N MET A 119 -1.12 -6.35 -4.51
CA MET A 119 -0.74 -7.76 -4.61
C MET A 119 -1.65 -8.62 -3.74
N HIS A 120 -2.30 -9.62 -4.34
CA HIS A 120 -3.02 -10.68 -3.63
C HIS A 120 -2.18 -11.95 -3.56
N ALA A 121 -2.06 -12.50 -2.35
CA ALA A 121 -1.40 -13.77 -2.17
C ALA A 121 -2.20 -14.92 -2.82
N GLY A 122 -1.49 -15.90 -3.39
CA GLY A 122 -2.14 -17.04 -4.02
C GLY A 122 -1.18 -18.01 -4.71
N GLY A 123 -1.42 -19.31 -4.50
CA GLY A 123 -0.65 -20.37 -5.14
C GLY A 123 0.79 -20.46 -4.63
N PHE A 124 1.68 -21.08 -5.42
CA PHE A 124 3.05 -21.37 -4.99
C PHE A 124 4.05 -20.24 -5.26
N THR A 125 3.73 -19.34 -6.19
CA THR A 125 4.65 -18.29 -6.68
C THR A 125 4.33 -16.89 -6.19
N ARG A 126 3.12 -16.67 -5.65
CA ARG A 126 2.68 -15.38 -5.05
C ARG A 126 2.47 -15.56 -3.55
N LEU A 127 3.58 -15.60 -2.80
CA LEU A 127 3.56 -15.87 -1.35
C LEU A 127 3.31 -14.62 -0.49
N SER A 128 3.34 -13.44 -1.10
CA SER A 128 3.16 -12.14 -0.43
C SER A 128 1.85 -11.47 -0.82
N GLN A 129 1.38 -10.58 0.05
CA GLN A 129 0.19 -9.76 -0.13
C GLN A 129 0.48 -8.33 0.32
N THR A 130 -0.21 -7.34 -0.24
CA THR A 130 -0.17 -5.97 0.27
C THR A 130 -0.78 -5.92 1.67
N ALA A 131 0.05 -5.74 2.69
CA ALA A 131 -0.37 -5.78 4.10
C ALA A 131 -1.01 -4.47 4.59
N SER A 132 -0.63 -3.34 4.00
CA SER A 132 -1.21 -2.02 4.18
C SER A 132 -0.77 -1.09 3.04
N SER A 133 -1.43 0.05 2.89
CA SER A 133 -1.04 1.12 1.99
C SER A 133 -1.28 2.47 2.66
N MET A 134 -0.47 3.47 2.34
CA MET A 134 -0.63 4.83 2.85
C MET A 134 -0.27 5.88 1.79
N ILE A 135 -0.90 7.04 1.90
CA ILE A 135 -0.62 8.23 1.10
C ILE A 135 -0.45 9.40 2.08
N ALA A 136 0.70 10.05 2.07
CA ALA A 136 0.99 11.18 2.94
C ALA A 136 0.95 12.49 2.16
N LEU A 137 0.16 13.44 2.64
CA LEU A 137 0.14 14.83 2.17
C LEU A 137 1.05 15.64 3.09
N LEU A 138 2.22 15.99 2.58
CA LEU A 138 3.29 16.66 3.32
C LEU A 138 3.12 18.17 3.25
N PHE A 139 2.20 18.70 4.05
CA PHE A 139 2.07 20.14 4.26
C PHE A 139 3.15 20.65 5.23
N GLU A 140 3.51 21.94 5.14
CA GLU A 140 4.44 22.61 6.08
C GLU A 140 3.95 22.48 7.53
N ASP A 141 2.66 22.73 7.75
CA ASP A 141 2.00 22.54 9.05
C ASP A 141 0.88 21.51 8.96
N ALA A 142 0.67 20.75 10.03
CA ALA A 142 -0.37 19.71 10.14
C ALA A 142 -0.38 18.72 8.94
N PRO A 143 0.69 17.93 8.73
CA PRO A 143 0.71 16.88 7.72
C PRO A 143 -0.41 15.86 7.94
N LEU A 144 -0.97 15.40 6.82
CA LEU A 144 -2.13 14.51 6.81
C LEU A 144 -1.77 13.20 6.12
N VAL A 145 -1.85 12.10 6.85
CA VAL A 145 -1.62 10.76 6.32
C VAL A 145 -2.95 10.06 6.13
N PHE A 146 -3.16 9.46 4.98
CA PHE A 146 -4.26 8.56 4.76
C PHE A 146 -3.74 7.13 4.71
N ALA A 147 -4.16 6.29 5.64
CA ALA A 147 -3.68 4.91 5.77
C ALA A 147 -4.84 3.93 5.66
N THR A 148 -4.62 2.79 5.00
CA THR A 148 -5.63 1.73 5.02
C THR A 148 -5.78 1.11 6.39
N GLY A 149 -4.69 0.96 7.15
CA GLY A 149 -4.68 0.23 8.44
C GLY A 149 -5.02 -1.26 8.31
N THR A 150 -5.25 -1.73 7.09
CA THR A 150 -5.70 -3.07 6.71
C THR A 150 -5.07 -3.47 5.38
N SER A 151 -5.12 -4.76 5.04
CA SER A 151 -4.52 -5.28 3.80
C SER A 151 -5.26 -4.82 2.54
N LEU A 152 -4.71 -5.14 1.37
CA LEU A 152 -5.40 -5.08 0.08
C LEU A 152 -6.15 -3.76 -0.19
N PRO A 153 -5.46 -2.66 -0.58
CA PRO A 153 -6.09 -1.36 -0.79
C PRO A 153 -7.25 -1.36 -1.79
N CYS A 154 -7.34 -2.34 -2.70
CA CYS A 154 -8.46 -2.47 -3.64
C CYS A 154 -9.81 -2.73 -2.95
N ILE A 155 -9.79 -3.28 -1.73
CA ILE A 155 -10.97 -3.57 -0.90
C ILE A 155 -10.89 -2.86 0.45
N SER A 156 -10.08 -1.80 0.55
CA SER A 156 -9.95 -0.97 1.74
C SER A 156 -10.17 0.51 1.43
N MET A 157 -10.64 1.23 2.44
CA MET A 157 -10.64 2.68 2.50
C MET A 157 -9.29 3.19 3.05
N TYR A 158 -8.80 4.30 2.50
CA TYR A 158 -7.74 5.12 3.08
C TYR A 158 -8.35 6.07 4.12
N LYS A 159 -8.07 5.84 5.41
CA LYS A 159 -8.63 6.61 6.53
C LYS A 159 -7.66 7.75 6.93
N PRO A 160 -8.15 8.98 7.19
CA PRO A 160 -7.30 10.11 7.56
C PRO A 160 -6.72 9.94 8.97
N VAL A 161 -5.44 10.29 9.11
CA VAL A 161 -4.63 10.28 10.34
C VAL A 161 -3.84 11.58 10.39
N PHE A 162 -4.11 12.38 11.42
CA PHE A 162 -3.42 13.65 11.66
C PHE A 162 -2.23 13.40 12.56
N LEU A 163 -1.01 13.56 12.05
CA LEU A 163 0.20 13.25 12.82
C LEU A 163 0.29 14.09 14.11
N ASN A 164 -0.18 15.34 14.06
CA ASN A 164 -0.18 16.27 15.20
C ASN A 164 -1.15 15.85 16.32
N ALA A 165 -2.20 15.09 15.99
CA ALA A 165 -3.19 14.62 16.96
C ALA A 165 -2.88 13.22 17.52
N GLY A 166 -1.98 12.49 16.85
CA GLY A 166 -1.72 11.08 17.15
C GLY A 166 -2.86 10.16 16.70
N LEU A 167 -2.80 8.91 17.14
CA LEU A 167 -3.81 7.90 16.83
C LEU A 167 -4.87 7.81 17.95
N PRO A 168 -6.16 7.64 17.61
CA PRO A 168 -7.17 7.21 18.57
C PRO A 168 -6.89 5.79 19.08
N ASP A 169 -7.61 5.40 20.14
CA ASP A 169 -7.67 3.98 20.49
C ASP A 169 -8.44 3.23 19.39
N LEU A 170 -7.70 2.44 18.61
CA LEU A 170 -8.22 1.62 17.53
C LEU A 170 -8.45 0.17 17.96
N GLY A 171 -8.38 -0.10 19.27
CA GLY A 171 -8.50 -1.43 19.85
C GLY A 171 -7.18 -2.21 19.82
N PRO A 172 -7.25 -3.55 19.97
CA PRO A 172 -6.07 -4.37 20.15
C PRO A 172 -5.19 -4.40 18.89
N LYS A 173 -3.88 -4.46 19.11
CA LYS A 173 -2.89 -4.62 18.03
C LYS A 173 -2.95 -6.05 17.48
N PRO A 174 -2.93 -6.24 16.15
CA PRO A 174 -2.94 -7.58 15.57
C PRO A 174 -1.66 -8.35 15.90
N ALA A 175 -1.81 -9.66 16.10
CA ALA A 175 -0.71 -10.61 16.24
C ALA A 175 -0.66 -11.56 15.03
N SER A 176 0.30 -12.49 15.00
CA SER A 176 0.45 -13.45 13.90
C SER A 176 -0.66 -14.50 13.82
N ALA A 177 -1.37 -14.75 14.92
CA ALA A 177 -2.52 -15.65 14.97
C ALA A 177 -3.82 -14.86 14.95
N TYR A 178 -4.88 -15.46 14.41
CA TYR A 178 -6.23 -14.90 14.40
C TYR A 178 -6.70 -14.63 15.82
N ASP A 179 -7.18 -13.41 16.06
CA ASP A 179 -7.60 -12.91 17.36
C ASP A 179 -9.12 -12.93 17.57
N GLY A 180 -9.85 -13.69 16.75
CA GLY A 180 -11.31 -13.70 16.78
C GLY A 180 -11.96 -12.49 16.09
N GLY A 181 -11.20 -11.67 15.36
CA GLY A 181 -11.70 -10.46 14.70
C GLY A 181 -11.78 -9.26 15.66
N GLN A 182 -10.99 -9.32 16.74
CA GLN A 182 -10.92 -8.25 17.74
C GLN A 182 -10.15 -7.04 17.20
N SER A 183 -9.00 -7.26 16.55
CA SER A 183 -8.29 -6.18 15.86
C SER A 183 -8.94 -5.86 14.52
N ILE A 184 -8.86 -4.59 14.15
CA ILE A 184 -9.32 -4.08 12.84
C ILE A 184 -8.67 -4.86 11.70
N TRP A 185 -7.38 -5.17 11.83
CA TRP A 185 -6.64 -5.89 10.80
C TRP A 185 -7.18 -7.31 10.61
N TRP A 186 -7.37 -8.10 11.68
CA TRP A 186 -7.92 -9.45 11.55
C TRP A 186 -9.37 -9.47 11.09
N ARG A 187 -10.18 -8.49 11.48
CA ARG A 187 -11.54 -8.33 10.95
C ARG A 187 -11.54 -8.11 9.45
N HIS A 188 -10.69 -7.22 8.95
CA HIS A 188 -10.51 -7.01 7.52
C HIS A 188 -9.98 -8.27 6.81
N GLU A 189 -9.02 -8.96 7.42
CA GLU A 189 -8.50 -10.19 6.83
C GLU A 189 -9.60 -11.26 6.71
N MET A 190 -10.57 -11.34 7.64
CA MET A 190 -11.74 -12.21 7.48
C MET A 190 -12.60 -11.85 6.26
N LEU A 191 -12.80 -10.56 5.99
CA LEU A 191 -13.41 -10.11 4.73
C LEU A 191 -12.58 -10.58 3.53
N ALA A 192 -11.27 -10.37 3.55
CA ALA A 192 -10.37 -10.83 2.49
C ALA A 192 -10.46 -12.36 2.26
N ARG A 193 -10.51 -13.17 3.32
CA ARG A 193 -10.64 -14.66 3.22
C ARG A 193 -11.97 -15.07 2.61
N LYS A 194 -13.05 -14.33 2.88
CA LYS A 194 -14.35 -14.55 2.25
C LYS A 194 -14.36 -14.18 0.77
N LEU A 195 -13.57 -13.18 0.38
CA LEU A 195 -13.41 -12.73 -1.00
C LEU A 195 -12.49 -13.62 -1.84
N VAL A 196 -11.62 -14.44 -1.23
CA VAL A 196 -10.71 -15.37 -1.94
C VAL A 196 -11.40 -16.15 -3.06
N TYR A 197 -12.66 -16.55 -2.89
CA TYR A 197 -13.44 -17.31 -3.88
C TYR A 197 -14.64 -16.55 -4.47
N ASN A 198 -14.89 -15.32 -4.03
CA ASN A 198 -16.05 -14.54 -4.44
C ASN A 198 -15.69 -13.12 -4.88
N TYR A 199 -14.40 -12.86 -5.18
CA TYR A 199 -13.87 -11.53 -5.41
C TYR A 199 -14.65 -10.80 -6.51
N THR A 200 -14.77 -11.40 -7.70
CA THR A 200 -15.45 -10.78 -8.85
C THR A 200 -16.91 -10.43 -8.56
N ARG A 201 -17.57 -11.16 -7.65
CA ARG A 201 -18.97 -10.94 -7.28
C ARG A 201 -19.15 -9.79 -6.29
N TYR A 202 -18.31 -9.69 -5.26
CA TYR A 202 -18.53 -8.74 -4.15
C TYR A 202 -17.53 -7.59 -4.11
N ALA A 203 -16.28 -7.77 -4.57
CA ALA A 203 -15.24 -6.76 -4.47
C ALA A 203 -15.61 -5.44 -5.17
N PRO A 204 -16.23 -5.41 -6.37
CA PRO A 204 -16.63 -4.15 -6.99
C PRO A 204 -17.62 -3.33 -6.14
N ARG A 205 -18.57 -4.01 -5.49
CA ARG A 205 -19.58 -3.36 -4.64
C ARG A 205 -18.96 -2.84 -3.34
N ILE A 206 -18.10 -3.65 -2.71
CA ILE A 206 -17.34 -3.27 -1.50
C ILE A 206 -16.45 -2.06 -1.79
N ALA A 207 -15.67 -2.15 -2.87
CA ALA A 207 -14.78 -1.08 -3.30
C ALA A 207 -15.56 0.21 -3.59
N GLY A 208 -16.73 0.12 -4.22
CA GLY A 208 -17.60 1.28 -4.46
C GLY A 208 -18.07 1.96 -3.17
N GLU A 209 -18.59 1.19 -2.20
CA GLU A 209 -19.03 1.76 -0.91
C GLU A 209 -17.87 2.37 -0.12
N LEU A 210 -16.72 1.68 -0.05
CA LEU A 210 -15.53 2.17 0.67
C LEU A 210 -14.89 3.40 0.01
N GLN A 211 -14.83 3.45 -1.32
CA GLN A 211 -14.27 4.60 -2.05
C GLN A 211 -15.21 5.82 -2.03
N SER A 212 -16.53 5.60 -1.96
CA SER A 212 -17.48 6.69 -1.71
C SER A 212 -17.26 7.28 -0.31
N LEU A 213 -17.11 6.42 0.70
CA LEU A 213 -16.81 6.85 2.07
C LEU A 213 -15.43 7.54 2.17
N GLU A 214 -14.44 7.03 1.45
CA GLU A 214 -13.10 7.64 1.34
C GLU A 214 -13.16 9.08 0.87
N ARG A 215 -13.98 9.37 -0.17
CA ARG A 215 -14.11 10.71 -0.71
C ARG A 215 -14.69 11.69 0.32
N ASP A 216 -15.73 11.26 1.03
CA ASP A 216 -16.35 12.03 2.12
C ASP A 216 -15.32 12.36 3.22
N TYR A 217 -14.58 11.36 3.71
CA TYR A 217 -13.57 11.60 4.75
C TYR A 217 -12.32 12.31 4.24
N TYR A 218 -12.00 12.25 2.95
CA TYR A 218 -10.95 13.06 2.36
C TYR A 218 -11.30 14.55 2.46
N GLU A 219 -12.52 14.92 2.06
CA GLU A 219 -13.01 16.30 2.14
C GLU A 219 -13.11 16.79 3.59
N LYS A 220 -13.73 16.00 4.47
CA LYS A 220 -13.80 16.30 5.91
C LYS A 220 -12.43 16.46 6.55
N ALA A 221 -11.45 15.66 6.15
CA ALA A 221 -10.10 15.74 6.72
C ALA A 221 -9.37 17.01 6.29
N LEU A 222 -9.56 17.48 5.05
CA LEU A 222 -9.01 18.75 4.59
C LEU A 222 -9.67 19.93 5.31
N GLU A 223 -11.00 19.91 5.48
CA GLU A 223 -11.74 20.94 6.22
C GLU A 223 -11.30 20.97 7.69
N ALA A 224 -11.22 19.81 8.35
CA ALA A 224 -10.77 19.72 9.73
C ALA A 224 -9.33 20.20 9.90
N ARG A 225 -8.43 19.89 8.95
CA ARG A 225 -7.07 20.42 8.95
C ARG A 225 -7.06 21.95 8.92
N GLU A 226 -7.85 22.56 8.05
CA GLU A 226 -7.95 24.01 7.95
C GLU A 226 -8.51 24.63 9.23
N GLY A 227 -9.58 24.04 9.78
CA GLY A 227 -10.13 24.44 11.07
C GLY A 227 -9.12 24.36 12.21
N TYR A 228 -8.24 23.35 12.21
CA TYR A 228 -7.18 23.21 13.21
C TYR A 228 -6.12 24.31 13.07
N LEU A 229 -5.69 24.63 11.86
CA LEU A 229 -4.72 25.71 11.61
C LEU A 229 -5.27 27.09 11.99
N GLN A 230 -6.58 27.30 11.85
CA GLN A 230 -7.27 28.52 12.25
C GLN A 230 -7.57 28.59 13.76
N GLY A 231 -7.31 27.51 14.52
CA GLY A 231 -7.64 27.43 15.95
C GLY A 231 -9.14 27.23 16.24
N ASN A 232 -9.94 26.87 15.24
CA ASN A 232 -11.37 26.61 15.37
C ASN A 232 -11.67 25.22 15.97
N ILE A 233 -10.78 24.26 15.78
CA ILE A 233 -10.87 22.93 16.37
C ILE A 233 -9.51 22.51 16.95
N ASP A 234 -9.54 21.60 17.91
CA ASP A 234 -8.34 21.09 18.59
C ASP A 234 -7.89 19.72 18.05
N ALA A 235 -6.78 19.22 18.60
CA ALA A 235 -6.25 17.91 18.25
C ALA A 235 -7.21 16.75 18.60
N GLU A 236 -8.06 16.90 19.61
CA GLU A 236 -9.00 15.85 20.00
C GLU A 236 -10.14 15.72 18.96
N ALA A 237 -10.60 16.83 18.39
CA ALA A 237 -11.53 16.82 17.27
C ALA A 237 -10.96 16.09 16.04
N LEU A 238 -9.68 16.33 15.71
CA LEU A 238 -8.99 15.61 14.63
C LEU A 238 -8.91 14.10 14.89
N LYS A 239 -8.56 13.73 16.13
CA LYS A 239 -8.47 12.34 16.57
C LYS A 239 -9.82 11.63 16.52
N LYS A 240 -10.90 12.34 16.89
CA LYS A 240 -12.28 11.85 16.78
C LYS A 240 -12.67 11.61 15.32
N LEU A 241 -12.31 12.51 14.39
CA LEU A 241 -12.56 12.31 12.96
C LEU A 241 -11.83 11.06 12.43
N THR A 242 -10.58 10.84 12.85
CA THR A 242 -9.87 9.59 12.55
C THR A 242 -10.62 8.37 13.10
N ALA A 243 -11.02 8.38 14.37
CA ALA A 243 -11.74 7.26 14.99
C ALA A 243 -13.04 6.92 14.23
N GLU A 244 -13.82 7.94 13.88
CA GLU A 244 -15.06 7.81 13.13
C GLU A 244 -14.82 7.19 11.75
N ALA A 245 -13.78 7.63 11.02
CA ALA A 245 -13.44 7.07 9.71
C ALA A 245 -13.14 5.56 9.78
N PHE A 246 -12.41 5.12 10.82
CA PHE A 246 -12.13 3.70 11.04
C PHE A 246 -13.39 2.90 11.40
N GLU A 247 -14.24 3.43 12.28
CA GLU A 247 -15.50 2.79 12.67
C GLU A 247 -16.47 2.64 11.49
N ARG A 248 -16.62 3.69 10.68
CA ARG A 248 -17.49 3.67 9.50
C ARG A 248 -17.01 2.69 8.43
N ALA A 249 -15.69 2.62 8.21
CA ALA A 249 -15.12 1.58 7.35
C ALA A 249 -15.40 0.17 7.90
N SER A 250 -15.19 -0.06 9.21
CA SER A 250 -15.46 -1.35 9.85
C SER A 250 -16.93 -1.77 9.70
N THR A 251 -17.86 -0.82 9.80
CA THR A 251 -19.29 -1.08 9.63
C THR A 251 -19.62 -1.64 8.24
N ILE A 252 -18.99 -1.09 7.20
CA ILE A 252 -19.14 -1.59 5.82
C ILE A 252 -18.54 -3.00 5.72
N GLU A 253 -17.33 -3.20 6.24
CA GLU A 253 -16.67 -4.51 6.20
C GLU A 253 -17.49 -5.60 6.90
N GLU A 254 -18.03 -5.30 8.09
CA GLU A 254 -18.86 -6.24 8.87
C GLU A 254 -20.16 -6.64 8.17
N LYS A 255 -20.82 -5.69 7.50
CA LYS A 255 -21.97 -5.97 6.64
C LYS A 255 -21.62 -7.03 5.60
N TYR A 256 -20.50 -6.88 4.89
CA TYR A 256 -20.08 -7.84 3.86
C TYR A 256 -19.55 -9.16 4.42
N ILE A 257 -18.90 -9.15 5.58
CA ILE A 257 -18.52 -10.39 6.27
C ILE A 257 -19.76 -11.26 6.54
N ARG A 258 -20.90 -10.65 6.88
CA ARG A 258 -22.18 -11.35 7.08
C ARG A 258 -22.86 -11.75 5.77
N GLU A 259 -22.77 -10.93 4.72
CA GLU A 259 -23.40 -11.17 3.41
C GLU A 259 -22.70 -12.22 2.55
N ILE A 260 -21.36 -12.31 2.61
CA ILE A 260 -20.60 -13.18 1.68
C ILE A 260 -20.74 -14.67 2.06
N ASP A 261 -21.34 -15.41 1.14
CA ASP A 261 -21.47 -16.86 1.18
C ASP A 261 -20.12 -17.58 1.05
N LYS A 262 -20.10 -18.85 1.47
CA LYS A 262 -18.95 -19.74 1.22
C LYS A 262 -18.75 -19.94 -0.28
N GLY A 263 -17.70 -19.36 -0.83
CA GLY A 263 -17.32 -19.58 -2.23
C GLY A 263 -16.56 -20.90 -2.43
N ARG A 264 -16.37 -21.26 -3.71
CA ARG A 264 -15.57 -22.43 -4.14
C ARG A 264 -14.67 -22.00 -5.29
N SER A 265 -13.53 -22.69 -5.45
CA SER A 265 -12.65 -22.52 -6.61
C SER A 265 -12.31 -23.89 -7.20
N PHE A 266 -12.15 -23.96 -8.51
CA PHE A 266 -11.62 -25.14 -9.19
C PHE A 266 -10.08 -25.10 -9.30
N ASN A 267 -9.45 -24.01 -8.88
CA ASN A 267 -7.99 -23.87 -8.86
C ASN A 267 -7.40 -24.54 -7.60
N VAL A 268 -7.00 -25.81 -7.73
CA VAL A 268 -6.49 -26.63 -6.62
C VAL A 268 -5.26 -26.03 -5.93
N PRO A 269 -4.20 -25.57 -6.65
CA PRO A 269 -3.06 -24.90 -6.01
C PRO A 269 -3.47 -23.70 -5.15
N TYR A 270 -4.37 -22.86 -5.66
CA TYR A 270 -4.86 -21.68 -4.95
C TYR A 270 -5.68 -22.06 -3.72
N MET A 271 -6.53 -23.09 -3.80
CA MET A 271 -7.25 -23.63 -2.65
C MET A 271 -6.32 -24.18 -1.56
N LEU A 272 -5.32 -24.98 -1.95
CA LEU A 272 -4.37 -25.56 -1.00
C LEU A 272 -3.53 -24.49 -0.30
N TYR A 273 -3.14 -23.44 -1.03
CA TYR A 273 -2.47 -22.27 -0.48
C TYR A 273 -3.30 -21.65 0.66
N TRP A 274 -4.54 -21.27 0.39
CA TRP A 274 -5.40 -20.62 1.39
C TRP A 274 -5.78 -21.53 2.56
N ARG A 275 -5.98 -22.83 2.33
CA ARG A 275 -6.14 -23.81 3.42
C ARG A 275 -4.93 -23.85 4.35
N LYS A 276 -3.71 -23.87 3.78
CA LYS A 276 -2.47 -23.87 4.57
C LYS A 276 -2.27 -22.55 5.31
N THR A 277 -2.55 -21.42 4.67
CA THR A 277 -2.44 -20.07 5.26
C THR A 277 -3.43 -19.90 6.42
N ASN A 278 -4.69 -20.30 6.25
CA ASN A 278 -5.70 -20.25 7.31
C ASN A 278 -5.33 -21.16 8.49
N LYS A 279 -4.84 -22.38 8.22
CA LYS A 279 -4.35 -23.28 9.28
C LYS A 279 -3.19 -22.66 10.08
N LYS A 280 -2.25 -21.97 9.43
CA LYS A 280 -1.15 -21.26 10.11
C LYS A 280 -1.64 -20.10 10.97
N ALA A 281 -2.76 -19.49 10.59
CA ALA A 281 -3.38 -18.38 11.31
C ALA A 281 -4.37 -18.83 12.40
N ASN A 282 -4.62 -20.14 12.58
CA ASN A 282 -5.65 -20.68 13.47
C ASN A 282 -7.09 -20.22 13.12
N ILE A 283 -7.41 -20.20 11.82
CA ILE A 283 -8.76 -19.95 11.27
C ILE A 283 -9.39 -21.26 10.81
#